data_AF-A0A849H571-F1
#
_entry.id   AF-A0A849H571-F1
#
_cell.length_a   1.000
_cell.length_b   1.000
_cell.length_c   1.000
_cell.angle_alpha   90.00
_cell.angle_beta   90.00
_cell.angle_gamma   90.00
#
_symmetry.space_group_name_H-M   'P 1'
#
loop_
_entity.id
_entity.type
_entity.pdbx_description
1 polymer ?
#
loop_
_entity_poly.entity_id
_entity_poly.type
_entity_poly.pdbx_seq_one_letter_code
_entity_poly.pdbx_strand_id
1 'polypeptide(L)'
;MGLVAVGLGPTDQQILRRLEPEIIRTLRGASNQIRRGRGRAESQKWFGDQNQPWMASLSRDLNKVASILNTKRIEVHGTHWRGRDPRTTAAARRPAQGWDKYTEMTKAQGQDFNIRLDVAWNGRPLFRPGNTPGVSKFHTVVHELTHLVLNTDDVAPAYGAQNCLNKAGTPANAKRNADNWAFFVDDFR
;
A
#
# COMPACT_ATOMS: atom_id res chain seq x y z
N MET A 1 -16.70 4.55 -3.29
CA MET A 1 -15.98 5.56 -2.48
C MET A 1 -14.57 5.07 -2.30
N GLY A 2 -13.56 5.93 -2.55
CA GLY A 2 -12.14 5.61 -2.44
C GLY A 2 -11.30 6.76 -1.88
N LEU A 3 -10.23 7.16 -2.56
CA LEU A 3 -9.31 8.20 -2.13
C LEU A 3 -9.96 9.58 -2.28
N VAL A 4 -10.19 10.25 -1.15
CA VAL A 4 -10.77 11.59 -1.12
C VAL A 4 -9.70 12.58 -0.70
N ALA A 5 -9.28 13.41 -1.63
CA ALA A 5 -8.35 14.49 -1.36
C ALA A 5 -9.00 15.57 -0.47
N VAL A 6 -8.40 15.88 0.67
CA VAL A 6 -8.88 16.92 1.61
C VAL A 6 -7.77 17.96 1.78
N GLY A 7 -8.06 19.20 1.39
CA GLY A 7 -7.09 20.31 1.48
C GLY A 7 -5.86 20.18 0.58
N LEU A 8 -5.88 19.26 -0.40
CA LEU A 8 -4.80 19.09 -1.38
C LEU A 8 -4.99 19.99 -2.61
N GLY A 9 -3.87 20.40 -3.22
CA GLY A 9 -3.88 21.19 -4.46
C GLY A 9 -4.41 20.40 -5.66
N PRO A 10 -4.85 21.08 -6.74
CA PRO A 10 -5.49 20.43 -7.90
C PRO A 10 -4.66 19.31 -8.53
N THR A 11 -3.34 19.46 -8.60
CA THR A 11 -2.42 18.46 -9.14
C THR A 11 -2.49 17.15 -8.36
N ASP A 12 -2.45 17.20 -7.03
CA ASP A 12 -2.52 15.99 -6.19
C ASP A 12 -3.90 15.35 -6.27
N GLN A 13 -4.97 16.14 -6.34
CA GLN A 13 -6.32 15.62 -6.55
C GLN A 13 -6.41 14.83 -7.86
N GLN A 14 -5.84 15.34 -8.96
CA GLN A 14 -5.82 14.63 -10.24
C GLN A 14 -4.97 13.36 -10.18
N ILE A 15 -3.84 13.39 -9.47
CA ILE A 15 -3.00 12.21 -9.27
C ILE A 15 -3.79 11.13 -8.53
N LEU A 16 -4.44 11.44 -7.41
CA LEU A 16 -5.22 10.46 -6.64
C LEU A 16 -6.36 9.88 -7.47
N ARG A 17 -7.05 10.70 -8.27
CA ARG A 17 -8.09 10.24 -9.22
C ARG A 17 -7.56 9.26 -10.27
N ARG A 18 -6.30 9.40 -10.69
CA ARG A 18 -5.65 8.46 -11.62
C ARG A 18 -5.18 7.19 -10.91
N LEU A 19 -4.66 7.32 -9.69
CA LEU A 19 -4.12 6.20 -8.93
C LEU A 19 -5.20 5.26 -8.41
N GLU A 20 -6.34 5.76 -7.93
CA GLU A 20 -7.41 4.92 -7.35
C GLU A 20 -7.86 3.77 -8.28
N PRO A 21 -8.34 4.03 -9.52
CA PRO A 21 -8.80 2.95 -10.40
C PRO A 21 -7.65 2.00 -10.79
N GLU A 22 -6.44 2.54 -10.93
CA GLU A 22 -5.25 1.75 -11.26
C GLU A 22 -4.86 0.80 -10.13
N ILE A 23 -4.88 1.26 -8.88
CA ILE A 23 -4.61 0.43 -7.70
C ILE A 23 -5.67 -0.68 -7.59
N ILE A 24 -6.96 -0.35 -7.72
CA ILE A 24 -8.04 -1.34 -7.69
C ILE A 24 -7.85 -2.38 -8.79
N ARG A 25 -7.53 -1.94 -10.02
CA ARG A 25 -7.29 -2.81 -11.18
C ARG A 25 -6.13 -3.76 -10.92
N THR A 26 -4.99 -3.25 -10.47
CA THR A 26 -3.78 -4.05 -10.23
C THR A 26 -3.97 -5.04 -9.09
N LEU A 27 -4.56 -4.63 -7.96
CA LEU A 27 -4.84 -5.53 -6.84
C LEU A 27 -5.78 -6.69 -7.23
N ARG A 28 -6.90 -6.38 -7.92
CA ARG A 28 -7.84 -7.41 -8.40
C ARG A 28 -7.22 -8.29 -9.47
N GLY A 29 -6.42 -7.71 -10.36
CA GLY A 29 -5.67 -8.41 -11.39
C GLY A 29 -4.71 -9.44 -10.77
N ALA A 30 -3.86 -9.01 -9.84
CA ALA A 30 -2.93 -9.85 -9.11
C ALA A 30 -3.66 -10.98 -8.35
N SER A 31 -4.73 -10.65 -7.62
CA SER A 31 -5.55 -11.66 -6.92
C SER A 31 -6.10 -12.72 -7.88
N ASN A 32 -6.66 -12.32 -9.02
CA ASN A 32 -7.19 -13.24 -10.02
C ASN A 32 -6.10 -14.11 -10.65
N GLN A 33 -4.90 -13.57 -10.88
CA GLN A 33 -3.76 -14.34 -11.37
C GLN A 33 -3.33 -15.40 -10.35
N ILE A 34 -3.24 -15.04 -9.06
CA ILE A 34 -2.89 -15.97 -7.98
C ILE A 34 -3.92 -17.10 -7.85
N ARG A 35 -5.21 -16.78 -7.92
CA ARG A 35 -6.29 -17.79 -7.91
C ARG A 35 -6.22 -18.77 -9.07
N ARG A 36 -5.57 -18.40 -10.18
CA ARG A 36 -5.32 -19.25 -11.35
C ARG A 36 -3.96 -19.97 -11.28
N GLY A 37 -3.30 -19.96 -10.12
CA GLY A 37 -2.02 -20.62 -9.91
C GLY A 37 -0.78 -19.84 -10.36
N ARG A 38 -0.93 -18.57 -10.76
CA ARG A 38 0.18 -17.68 -11.14
C ARG A 38 0.67 -16.84 -9.95
N GLY A 39 1.61 -15.92 -10.14
CA GLY A 39 2.06 -14.99 -9.09
C GLY A 39 3.06 -15.58 -8.08
N ARG A 40 3.49 -16.83 -8.27
CA ARG A 40 4.39 -17.54 -7.36
C ARG A 40 5.80 -16.96 -7.37
N ALA A 41 6.30 -16.57 -8.54
CA ALA A 41 7.63 -15.98 -8.68
C ALA A 41 7.71 -14.63 -7.96
N GLU A 42 6.70 -13.79 -8.13
CA GLU A 42 6.56 -12.49 -7.46
C GLU A 42 6.39 -12.67 -5.95
N SER A 43 5.60 -13.65 -5.52
CA SER A 43 5.43 -13.96 -4.09
C SER A 43 6.72 -14.49 -3.47
N GLN A 44 7.45 -15.37 -4.16
CA GLN A 44 8.75 -15.85 -3.70
C GLN A 44 9.76 -14.69 -3.60
N LYS A 45 9.78 -13.80 -4.59
CA LYS A 45 10.68 -12.64 -4.63
C LYS A 45 10.45 -11.68 -3.48
N TRP A 46 9.20 -11.31 -3.21
CA TRP A 46 8.88 -10.25 -2.24
C TRP A 46 8.48 -10.76 -0.87
N PHE A 47 8.04 -12.00 -0.72
CA PHE A 47 7.63 -12.55 0.57
C PHE A 47 8.43 -13.79 0.99
N GLY A 48 9.25 -14.36 0.09
CA GLY A 48 9.99 -15.58 0.38
C GLY A 48 9.12 -16.81 0.59
N ASP A 49 7.83 -16.71 0.26
CA ASP A 49 6.86 -17.77 0.48
C ASP A 49 5.94 -17.89 -0.73
N GLN A 50 5.64 -19.13 -1.09
CA GLN A 50 4.74 -19.50 -2.17
C GLN A 50 3.94 -20.76 -1.80
N ASN A 51 3.89 -21.15 -0.52
CA ASN A 51 3.07 -22.27 -0.09
C ASN A 51 1.57 -21.99 -0.34
N GLN A 52 0.78 -23.05 -0.55
CA GLN A 52 -0.62 -22.90 -0.92
C GLN A 52 -1.46 -22.12 0.11
N PRO A 53 -1.32 -22.34 1.43
CA PRO A 53 -2.04 -21.55 2.44
C PRO A 53 -1.76 -20.05 2.32
N TRP A 54 -0.48 -19.67 2.12
CA TRP A 54 -0.07 -18.28 1.94
C TRP A 54 -0.66 -17.70 0.67
N MET A 55 -0.50 -18.37 -0.49
CA MET A 55 -1.03 -17.87 -1.76
C MET A 55 -2.56 -17.67 -1.70
N ALA A 56 -3.27 -18.57 -1.01
CA ALA A 56 -4.70 -18.42 -0.77
C ALA A 56 -5.01 -17.16 0.07
N SER A 57 -4.26 -16.92 1.16
CA SER A 57 -4.41 -15.69 1.96
C SER A 57 -4.09 -14.45 1.15
N LEU A 58 -2.93 -14.43 0.48
CA LEU A 58 -2.44 -13.33 -0.33
C LEU A 58 -3.50 -12.88 -1.34
N SER A 59 -4.13 -13.81 -2.07
CA SER A 59 -5.20 -13.46 -3.01
C SER A 59 -6.43 -12.82 -2.34
N ARG A 60 -6.82 -13.29 -1.14
CA ARG A 60 -7.94 -12.72 -0.37
C ARG A 60 -7.59 -11.33 0.15
N ASP A 61 -6.37 -11.14 0.65
CA ASP A 61 -5.89 -9.88 1.21
C ASP A 61 -5.81 -8.79 0.15
N LEU A 62 -5.30 -9.10 -1.06
CA LEU A 62 -5.32 -8.17 -2.20
C LEU A 62 -6.75 -7.73 -2.56
N ASN A 63 -7.70 -8.67 -2.60
CA ASN A 63 -9.11 -8.36 -2.84
C ASN A 63 -9.74 -7.57 -1.70
N LYS A 64 -9.34 -7.82 -0.45
CA LYS A 64 -9.80 -7.06 0.72
C LYS A 64 -9.38 -5.59 0.61
N VAL A 65 -8.11 -5.32 0.28
CA VAL A 65 -7.60 -3.94 0.07
C VAL A 65 -8.37 -3.26 -1.07
N ALA A 66 -8.52 -3.92 -2.21
CA ALA A 66 -9.27 -3.37 -3.34
C ALA A 66 -10.74 -3.10 -3.01
N SER A 67 -11.37 -3.97 -2.21
CA SER A 67 -12.78 -3.83 -1.82
C SER A 67 -12.97 -2.69 -0.83
N ILE A 68 -12.08 -2.54 0.15
CA ILE A 68 -12.03 -1.38 1.04
C ILE A 68 -11.90 -0.10 0.22
N LEU A 69 -10.90 -0.02 -0.64
CA LEU A 69 -10.64 1.15 -1.47
C LEU A 69 -11.83 1.51 -2.38
N ASN A 70 -12.63 0.53 -2.80
CA ASN A 70 -13.80 0.77 -3.65
C ASN A 70 -15.06 1.19 -2.85
N THR A 71 -15.15 0.80 -1.57
CA THR A 71 -16.38 0.95 -0.78
C THR A 71 -16.28 1.97 0.34
N LYS A 72 -15.06 2.37 0.74
CA LYS A 72 -14.81 3.24 1.89
C LYS A 72 -14.10 4.51 1.44
N ARG A 73 -14.60 5.64 1.94
CA ARG A 73 -13.88 6.91 1.89
C ARG A 73 -12.61 6.80 2.73
N ILE A 74 -11.47 7.04 2.10
CA ILE A 74 -10.15 7.15 2.72
C ILE A 74 -9.68 8.56 2.43
N GLU A 75 -9.60 9.38 3.47
CA GLU A 75 -9.17 10.76 3.29
C GLU A 75 -7.67 10.82 3.10
N VAL A 76 -7.23 11.64 2.15
CA VAL A 76 -5.83 11.89 1.87
C VAL A 76 -5.59 13.38 2.08
N HIS A 77 -4.77 13.68 3.08
CA HIS A 77 -4.46 15.03 3.53
C HIS A 77 -2.99 15.36 3.22
N GLY A 78 -2.65 16.64 3.20
CA GLY A 78 -1.25 17.06 3.29
C GLY A 78 -0.83 17.18 4.76
N THR A 79 0.40 16.80 5.09
CA THR A 79 0.98 17.08 6.40
C THR A 79 0.99 18.59 6.64
N HIS A 80 0.53 19.00 7.84
CA HIS A 80 0.51 20.40 8.24
C HIS A 80 1.93 20.98 8.16
N TRP A 81 2.06 22.23 7.68
CA TRP A 81 3.36 22.83 7.34
C TRP A 81 4.41 22.79 8.46
N ARG A 82 3.98 22.89 9.73
CA ARG A 82 4.86 22.80 10.92
C ARG A 82 5.45 21.41 11.17
N GLY A 83 4.86 20.36 10.62
CA GLY A 83 5.23 18.96 10.86
C GLY A 83 5.74 18.24 9.62
N ARG A 84 6.03 18.97 8.54
CA ARG A 84 6.52 18.39 7.29
C ARG A 84 7.98 17.94 7.44
N ASP A 85 8.28 16.71 7.05
CA ASP A 85 9.66 16.22 6.88
C ASP A 85 9.99 16.08 5.38
N PRO A 86 11.05 16.74 4.87
CA PRO A 86 11.49 16.61 3.48
C PRO A 86 11.85 15.19 3.04
N ARG A 87 12.07 14.27 3.99
CA ARG A 87 12.46 12.87 3.74
C ARG A 87 11.28 11.91 3.77
N THR A 88 10.15 12.32 4.35
CA THR A 88 8.95 11.49 4.45
C THR A 88 8.08 11.66 3.22
N THR A 89 7.51 10.57 2.70
CA THR A 89 6.65 10.60 1.52
C THR A 89 5.17 10.59 1.89
N ALA A 90 4.78 9.69 2.79
CA ALA A 90 3.44 9.65 3.35
C ALA A 90 3.46 8.92 4.71
N ALA A 91 2.32 8.93 5.40
CA ALA A 91 2.05 8.09 6.55
C ALA A 91 0.54 7.80 6.67
N ALA A 92 0.19 6.55 6.96
CA ALA A 92 -1.14 6.12 7.33
C ALA A 92 -1.38 6.43 8.82
N ARG A 93 -2.58 6.94 9.13
CA ARG A 93 -3.05 7.04 10.51
C ARG A 93 -4.04 5.92 10.78
N ARG A 94 -3.70 5.05 11.74
CA ARG A 94 -4.48 3.91 12.23
C ARG A 94 -4.32 3.75 13.76
N PRO A 95 -5.22 3.05 14.47
CA PRO A 95 -4.99 2.64 15.85
C PRO A 95 -3.72 1.79 16.00
N ALA A 96 -3.02 1.90 17.13
CA ALA A 96 -1.72 1.24 17.36
C ALA A 96 -1.77 -0.29 17.24
N GLN A 97 -2.79 -0.92 17.83
CA GLN A 97 -3.05 -2.36 17.71
C GLN A 97 -3.58 -2.79 16.33
N GLY A 98 -3.86 -1.85 15.42
CA GLY A 98 -4.61 -2.12 14.20
C GLY A 98 -6.09 -2.28 14.48
N TRP A 99 -6.78 -2.96 13.57
CA TRP A 99 -8.24 -3.13 13.61
C TRP A 99 -8.60 -4.53 14.07
N ASP A 100 -9.36 -4.63 15.15
CA ASP A 100 -9.88 -5.92 15.61
C ASP A 100 -11.01 -6.38 14.69
N LYS A 101 -11.86 -5.44 14.23
CA LYS A 101 -12.99 -5.73 13.34
C LYS A 101 -13.11 -4.74 12.19
N TYR A 102 -13.54 -5.24 11.04
CA TYR A 102 -13.84 -4.42 9.86
C TYR A 102 -14.85 -3.28 10.14
N THR A 103 -15.83 -3.54 11.01
CA THR A 103 -16.83 -2.54 11.41
C THR A 103 -16.23 -1.33 12.12
N GLU A 104 -15.07 -1.49 12.77
CA GLU A 104 -14.37 -0.41 13.48
C GLU A 104 -13.66 0.53 12.50
N MET A 105 -13.06 -0.01 11.43
CA MET A 105 -12.52 0.79 10.33
C MET A 105 -13.58 1.74 9.76
N THR A 106 -14.83 1.28 9.66
CA THR A 106 -15.95 2.11 9.15
C THR A 106 -16.28 3.26 10.10
N LYS A 107 -16.22 3.04 11.41
CA LYS A 107 -16.49 4.09 12.41
C LYS A 107 -15.37 5.13 12.50
N ALA A 108 -14.15 4.76 12.15
CA ALA A 108 -12.97 5.60 12.24
C ALA A 108 -12.65 6.43 10.98
N GLN A 109 -13.50 6.38 9.95
CA GLN A 109 -13.31 7.15 8.71
C GLN A 109 -13.11 8.64 8.99
N GLY A 110 -12.05 9.22 8.41
CA GLY A 110 -11.68 10.63 8.63
C GLY A 110 -10.95 10.92 9.95
N GLN A 111 -10.82 9.95 10.87
CA GLN A 111 -10.11 10.11 12.15
C GLN A 111 -8.80 9.32 12.18
N ASP A 112 -8.90 8.01 12.42
CA ASP A 112 -7.77 7.07 12.44
C ASP A 112 -7.84 6.14 11.23
N PHE A 113 -8.39 6.60 10.11
CA PHE A 113 -8.40 5.89 8.84
C PHE A 113 -8.19 6.88 7.68
N ASN A 114 -6.96 7.42 7.60
CA ASN A 114 -6.55 8.37 6.57
C ASN A 114 -5.06 8.23 6.22
N ILE A 115 -4.68 8.85 5.12
CA ILE A 115 -3.31 8.96 4.63
C ILE A 115 -2.89 10.43 4.69
N ARG A 116 -1.67 10.70 5.13
CA ARG A 116 -1.05 12.03 5.08
C ARG A 116 0.13 12.01 4.12
N LEU A 117 0.10 12.87 3.12
CA LEU A 117 1.19 13.08 2.16
C LEU A 117 2.14 14.13 2.71
N ASP A 118 3.44 13.90 2.56
CA ASP A 118 4.48 14.82 3.00
C ASP A 118 5.40 15.24 1.85
N VAL A 119 6.41 16.08 2.10
CA VAL A 119 7.15 16.83 1.09
C VAL A 119 7.77 15.94 0.02
N ALA A 120 8.31 14.76 0.36
CA ALA A 120 8.95 13.89 -0.61
C ALA A 120 7.96 13.33 -1.65
N TRP A 121 6.65 13.33 -1.37
CA TRP A 121 5.60 12.98 -2.33
C TRP A 121 5.75 13.73 -3.65
N ASN A 122 6.09 15.01 -3.60
CA ASN A 122 6.12 15.89 -4.78
C ASN A 122 7.19 15.48 -5.78
N GLY A 123 8.30 14.90 -5.32
CA GLY A 123 9.40 14.44 -6.18
C GLY A 123 9.24 13.01 -6.73
N ARG A 124 8.19 12.27 -6.33
CA ARG A 124 8.01 10.88 -6.78
C ARG A 124 7.35 10.82 -8.16
N PRO A 125 7.80 9.91 -9.05
CA PRO A 125 7.10 9.65 -10.30
C PRO A 125 5.72 9.04 -10.01
N LEU A 126 4.76 9.19 -10.93
CA LEU A 126 3.42 8.61 -10.77
C LEU A 126 3.49 7.09 -10.62
N PHE A 127 4.30 6.46 -11.46
CA PHE A 127 4.56 5.03 -11.48
C PHE A 127 6.06 4.76 -11.48
N ARG A 128 6.46 3.59 -10.99
CA ARG A 128 7.86 3.17 -11.02
C ARG A 128 8.29 2.93 -12.47
N PRO A 129 9.37 3.56 -12.96
CA PRO A 129 9.95 3.22 -14.26
C PRO A 129 10.43 1.77 -14.23
N GLY A 130 10.25 1.02 -15.33
CA GLY A 130 10.65 -0.38 -15.43
C GLY A 130 12.11 -0.59 -14.97
N ASN A 131 12.34 -1.66 -14.20
CA ASN A 131 13.64 -2.06 -13.63
C ASN A 131 14.35 -1.05 -12.70
N THR A 132 13.73 0.08 -12.34
CA THR A 132 14.33 1.03 -11.39
C THR A 132 13.91 0.67 -9.97
N PRO A 133 14.85 0.60 -8.99
CA PRO A 133 14.54 0.37 -7.57
C PRO A 133 14.01 1.63 -6.87
N GLY A 134 13.09 2.36 -7.52
CA GLY A 134 12.52 3.61 -7.03
C GLY A 134 11.10 3.45 -6.48
N VAL A 135 10.77 4.25 -5.47
CA VAL A 135 9.40 4.38 -4.93
C VAL A 135 8.61 5.38 -5.78
N SER A 136 7.38 5.03 -6.13
CA SER A 136 6.46 5.88 -6.90
C SER A 136 5.25 6.33 -6.07
N LYS A 137 4.46 7.27 -6.60
CA LYS A 137 3.21 7.68 -5.95
C LYS A 137 2.22 6.51 -5.84
N PHE A 138 2.12 5.66 -6.87
CA PHE A 138 1.35 4.40 -6.80
C PHE A 138 1.83 3.52 -5.66
N HIS A 139 3.14 3.27 -5.60
CA HIS A 139 3.77 2.46 -4.57
C HIS A 139 3.46 2.97 -3.17
N THR A 140 3.66 4.27 -2.94
CA THR A 140 3.38 4.92 -1.66
C THR A 140 1.93 4.74 -1.26
N VAL A 141 0.97 4.97 -2.15
CA VAL A 141 -0.45 4.80 -1.78
C VAL A 141 -0.76 3.34 -1.45
N VAL A 142 -0.22 2.37 -2.20
CA VAL A 142 -0.40 0.93 -1.86
C VAL A 142 0.22 0.60 -0.50
N HIS A 143 1.44 1.09 -0.23
CA HIS A 143 2.12 0.93 1.04
C HIS A 143 1.22 1.38 2.20
N GLU A 144 0.73 2.62 2.15
CA GLU A 144 -0.12 3.17 3.21
C GLU A 144 -1.47 2.45 3.33
N LEU A 145 -2.05 2.01 2.22
CA LEU A 145 -3.28 1.22 2.24
C LEU A 145 -3.09 -0.13 2.95
N THR A 146 -1.91 -0.75 2.85
CA THR A 146 -1.65 -1.99 3.58
C THR A 146 -1.57 -1.77 5.08
N HIS A 147 -1.01 -0.64 5.53
CA HIS A 147 -1.08 -0.29 6.95
C HIS A 147 -2.53 -0.18 7.41
N LEU A 148 -3.35 0.55 6.65
CA LEU A 148 -4.75 0.77 6.99
C LEU A 148 -5.57 -0.53 7.02
N VAL A 149 -5.33 -1.48 6.11
CA VAL A 149 -6.28 -2.59 5.87
C VAL A 149 -5.77 -3.95 6.34
N LEU A 150 -4.46 -4.19 6.19
CA LEU A 150 -3.82 -5.47 6.47
C LEU A 150 -3.02 -5.46 7.76
N ASN A 151 -2.97 -4.31 8.44
CA ASN A 151 -2.20 -4.12 9.66
C ASN A 151 -0.69 -4.40 9.49
N THR A 152 -0.13 -4.07 8.33
CA THR A 152 1.33 -4.19 8.08
C THR A 152 2.11 -3.16 8.89
N ASP A 153 3.41 -3.35 9.08
CA ASP A 153 4.31 -2.46 9.79
C ASP A 153 5.45 -2.01 8.87
N ASP A 154 6.26 -1.08 9.35
CA ASP A 154 7.54 -0.69 8.76
C ASP A 154 8.66 -1.44 9.46
N VAL A 155 8.85 -2.70 9.09
CA VAL A 155 9.78 -3.62 9.76
C VAL A 155 11.23 -3.20 9.48
N ALA A 156 11.96 -2.69 10.46
CA ALA A 156 13.31 -2.16 10.26
C ALA A 156 14.31 -3.21 9.71
N PRO A 157 15.16 -2.87 8.71
CA PRO A 157 15.13 -1.65 7.91
C PRO A 157 13.94 -1.67 6.93
N ALA A 158 13.00 -0.74 7.07
CA ALA A 158 11.66 -0.86 6.46
C ALA A 158 11.65 -0.76 4.94
N TYR A 159 12.32 0.27 4.39
CA TYR A 159 12.07 0.75 3.05
C TYR A 159 13.14 0.35 2.03
N GLY A 160 12.73 0.28 0.76
CA GLY A 160 13.59 0.09 -0.39
C GLY A 160 13.63 -1.36 -0.87
N ALA A 161 13.72 -1.53 -2.19
CA ALA A 161 13.65 -2.83 -2.85
C ALA A 161 14.67 -3.82 -2.27
N GLN A 162 15.92 -3.40 -2.06
CA GLN A 162 16.96 -4.27 -1.51
C GLN A 162 16.62 -4.76 -0.10
N ASN A 163 16.12 -3.88 0.78
CA ASN A 163 15.71 -4.26 2.12
C ASN A 163 14.48 -5.17 2.10
N CYS A 164 13.58 -5.00 1.13
CA CYS A 164 12.45 -5.90 0.92
C CYS A 164 12.92 -7.29 0.47
N LEU A 165 13.85 -7.38 -0.49
CA LEU A 165 14.46 -8.63 -0.94
C LEU A 165 15.20 -9.34 0.19
N ASN A 166 15.96 -8.60 1.00
CA ASN A 166 16.62 -9.16 2.18
C ASN A 166 15.59 -9.75 3.17
N LYS A 167 14.47 -9.05 3.42
CA LYS A 167 13.38 -9.55 4.26
C LYS A 167 12.68 -10.77 3.70
N ALA A 168 12.67 -10.98 2.38
CA ALA A 168 12.11 -12.20 1.80
C ALA A 168 12.86 -13.45 2.31
N GLY A 169 14.11 -13.33 2.76
CA GLY A 169 14.81 -14.40 3.50
C GLY A 169 14.18 -14.74 4.86
N THR A 170 13.27 -13.92 5.38
CA THR A 170 12.49 -14.13 6.60
C THR A 170 11.01 -13.86 6.34
N PRO A 171 10.25 -14.85 5.81
CA PRO A 171 8.89 -14.62 5.32
C PRO A 171 7.94 -13.95 6.31
N ALA A 172 8.06 -14.23 7.61
CA ALA A 172 7.24 -13.58 8.63
C ALA A 172 7.43 -12.04 8.65
N ASN A 173 8.67 -11.58 8.49
CA ASN A 173 8.98 -10.15 8.44
C ASN A 173 8.53 -9.53 7.11
N ALA A 174 8.77 -10.21 5.98
CA ALA A 174 8.35 -9.71 4.68
C ALA A 174 6.82 -9.54 4.57
N LYS A 175 6.05 -10.52 5.07
CA LYS A 175 4.58 -10.47 5.07
C LYS A 175 4.01 -9.36 5.96
N ARG A 176 4.74 -8.97 7.01
CA ARG A 176 4.37 -7.85 7.86
C ARG A 176 4.82 -6.50 7.30
N ASN A 177 5.82 -6.43 6.43
CA ASN A 177 6.38 -5.16 5.97
C ASN A 177 5.54 -4.53 4.84
N ALA A 178 5.02 -3.31 5.04
CA ALA A 178 4.18 -2.62 4.05
C ALA A 178 4.89 -2.42 2.70
N ASP A 179 6.19 -2.14 2.72
CA ASP A 179 6.98 -1.89 1.52
C ASP A 179 7.12 -3.16 0.63
N ASN A 180 7.17 -4.34 1.25
CA ASN A 180 7.18 -5.62 0.51
C ASN A 180 5.86 -5.82 -0.25
N TRP A 181 4.73 -5.46 0.36
CA TRP A 181 3.43 -5.50 -0.32
C TRP A 181 3.35 -4.51 -1.49
N ALA A 182 3.84 -3.28 -1.29
CA ALA A 182 3.82 -2.27 -2.33
C ALA A 182 4.68 -2.65 -3.53
N PHE A 183 5.88 -3.20 -3.33
CA PHE A 183 6.72 -3.73 -4.41
C PHE A 183 6.09 -4.95 -5.09
N PHE A 184 5.48 -5.85 -4.32
CA PHE A 184 4.76 -6.99 -4.87
C PHE A 184 3.64 -6.54 -5.81
N VAL A 185 2.79 -5.61 -5.38
CA VAL A 185 1.67 -5.10 -6.20
C VAL A 185 2.19 -4.33 -7.42
N ASP A 186 3.25 -3.54 -7.27
CA ASP A 186 3.91 -2.82 -8.38
C ASP A 186 4.36 -3.76 -9.51
N ASP A 187 4.82 -4.98 -9.19
CA ASP A 187 5.29 -5.97 -10.18
C ASP A 187 4.14 -6.58 -11.02
N PHE A 188 2.87 -6.40 -10.64
CA PHE A 188 1.70 -6.81 -11.43
C PHE A 188 1.13 -5.71 -12.33
N ARG A 189 1.73 -4.51 -12.32
CA ARG A 189 1.25 -3.35 -13.07
C ARG A 189 1.87 -3.30 -14.48
#